data_AF-A0A0Q9QGY1-F1
#
_entry.id   AF-A0A0Q9QGY1-F1
#
_cell.length_a   1.000
_cell.length_b   1.000
_cell.length_c   1.000
_cell.angle_alpha   90.00
_cell.angle_beta   90.00
_cell.angle_gamma   90.00
#
_symmetry.space_group_name_H-M   'P 1'
#
loop_
_entity.id
_entity.type
_entity.pdbx_description
1 polymer ?
#
loop_
_entity_poly.entity_id
_entity_poly.type
_entity_poly.pdbx_seq_one_letter_code
_entity_poly.pdbx_strand_id
1 'polypeptide(L)'
;MTKSDQSFVRQFGILLLGLGILTVLLLVMANVIYSREPKETNPNVPKQTAARIAPAGAVYAGNTGRAAMQAAQEAAAKAAASQVAFGGSTDGKTIYEGLCHSCHTAGVAGAPKLGDKAAWAPRIAEGLDTLVKHAIEGYKGPDGNVMPPKGGMPSLTDEQVKNTVHWIVDQAK
;
A
#
# COMPACT_ATOMS: atom_id res chain seq x y z
N MET A 1 34.65 -53.67 -27.81
CA MET A 1 34.50 -52.37 -27.12
C MET A 1 35.88 -51.88 -26.75
N THR A 2 36.34 -50.79 -27.36
CA THR A 2 37.70 -50.27 -27.14
C THR A 2 37.80 -49.59 -25.76
N LYS A 3 39.01 -49.37 -25.24
CA LYS A 3 39.21 -48.66 -23.96
C LYS A 3 38.59 -47.25 -23.99
N SER A 4 38.60 -46.61 -25.16
CA SER A 4 37.97 -45.30 -25.40
C SER A 4 36.44 -45.35 -25.35
N ASP A 5 35.83 -46.43 -25.83
CA ASP A 5 34.36 -46.61 -25.75
C ASP A 5 33.91 -46.83 -24.29
N GLN A 6 34.72 -47.54 -23.49
CA GLN A 6 34.44 -47.76 -22.07
C GLN A 6 34.54 -46.48 -21.25
N SER A 7 35.53 -45.63 -21.52
CA SER A 7 35.63 -44.32 -20.85
C SER A 7 34.49 -43.40 -21.26
N PHE A 8 34.11 -43.38 -22.54
CA PHE A 8 32.96 -42.62 -23.04
C PHE A 8 31.66 -43.05 -22.37
N VAL A 9 31.32 -44.35 -22.38
CA VAL A 9 30.08 -44.85 -21.78
C VAL A 9 30.04 -44.61 -20.27
N ARG A 10 31.19 -44.74 -19.57
CA ARG A 10 31.27 -44.46 -18.13
C ARG A 10 31.04 -42.98 -17.82
N GLN A 11 31.70 -42.08 -18.55
CA GLN A 11 31.55 -40.63 -18.36
C GLN A 11 30.13 -40.17 -18.74
N PHE A 12 29.60 -40.67 -19.85
CA PHE A 12 28.24 -40.39 -20.29
C PHE A 12 27.20 -40.89 -19.27
N GLY A 13 27.38 -42.10 -18.71
CA GLY A 13 26.53 -42.64 -17.65
C GLY A 13 26.56 -41.81 -16.37
N ILE A 14 27.74 -41.34 -15.93
CA ILE A 14 27.88 -40.47 -14.76
C ILE A 14 27.19 -39.12 -15.00
N LEU A 15 27.34 -38.54 -16.20
CA LEU A 15 26.69 -37.28 -16.57
C LEU A 15 25.16 -37.42 -16.58
N LEU A 16 24.63 -38.49 -17.18
CA LEU A 16 23.18 -38.74 -17.20
C LEU A 16 22.62 -38.95 -15.80
N LEU A 17 23.31 -39.70 -14.95
CA LEU A 17 22.89 -39.93 -13.58
C LEU A 17 22.94 -38.62 -12.76
N GLY A 18 23.99 -37.82 -12.95
CA GLY A 18 24.11 -36.50 -12.33
C GLY A 18 22.99 -35.55 -12.74
N LEU A 19 22.66 -35.49 -14.02
CA LEU A 19 21.55 -34.67 -14.53
C LEU A 19 20.19 -35.16 -14.02
N GLY A 20 20.01 -36.48 -13.92
CA GLY A 20 18.82 -37.10 -13.35
C GLY A 20 18.63 -36.76 -11.86
N ILE A 21 19.69 -36.82 -11.07
CA ILE A 21 19.65 -36.40 -9.66
C ILE A 21 19.34 -34.90 -9.57
N LEU A 22 19.99 -34.07 -10.36
CA LEU A 22 19.77 -32.62 -10.35
C LEU A 22 18.32 -32.27 -10.68
N THR A 23 17.72 -32.92 -11.68
CA THR A 23 16.32 -32.69 -12.05
C THR A 23 15.35 -33.11 -10.95
N VAL A 24 15.58 -34.26 -10.30
CA VAL A 24 14.76 -34.68 -9.15
C VAL A 24 14.90 -33.68 -7.99
N LEU A 25 16.11 -33.21 -7.69
CA LEU A 25 16.34 -32.20 -6.65
C LEU A 25 15.59 -30.89 -6.96
N LEU A 26 15.63 -30.41 -8.20
CA LEU A 26 14.91 -29.22 -8.62
C LEU A 26 13.39 -29.39 -8.53
N LEU A 27 12.85 -30.55 -8.90
CA LEU A 27 11.41 -30.85 -8.77
C LEU A 27 10.96 -30.91 -7.32
N VAL A 28 11.74 -31.55 -6.44
CA VAL A 28 11.44 -31.58 -5.00
C VAL A 28 11.49 -30.19 -4.41
N MET A 29 12.52 -29.40 -4.74
CA MET A 29 12.65 -28.02 -4.29
C MET A 29 11.48 -27.15 -4.77
N ALA A 30 11.10 -27.24 -6.05
CA ALA A 30 9.96 -26.54 -6.61
C ALA A 30 8.65 -26.94 -5.90
N ASN A 31 8.45 -28.23 -5.64
CA ASN A 31 7.27 -28.71 -4.92
C ASN A 31 7.22 -28.21 -3.47
N VAL A 32 8.37 -28.15 -2.79
CA VAL A 32 8.47 -27.57 -1.43
C VAL A 32 8.12 -26.09 -1.46
N ILE A 33 8.64 -25.32 -2.41
CA ILE A 33 8.33 -23.89 -2.56
C ILE A 33 6.83 -23.71 -2.85
N TYR A 34 6.29 -24.42 -3.84
CA TYR A 34 4.87 -24.35 -4.21
C TYR A 34 3.93 -24.73 -3.05
N SER A 35 4.31 -25.72 -2.24
CA SER A 35 3.51 -26.13 -1.07
C SER A 35 3.56 -25.12 0.09
N ARG A 36 4.53 -24.20 0.09
CA ARG A 36 4.74 -23.19 1.14
C ARG A 36 4.25 -21.81 0.73
N GLU A 37 4.05 -21.55 -0.56
CA GLU A 37 3.45 -20.32 -1.04
C GLU A 37 1.94 -20.31 -0.72
N PRO A 38 1.43 -19.29 -0.01
CA PRO A 38 0.00 -19.14 0.16
C PRO A 38 -0.62 -18.91 -1.23
N LYS A 39 -1.57 -19.76 -1.61
CA LYS A 39 -2.30 -19.62 -2.88
C LYS A 39 -2.85 -18.20 -2.98
N GLU A 40 -2.59 -17.56 -4.11
CA GLU A 40 -3.10 -16.22 -4.41
C GLU A 40 -4.63 -16.24 -4.33
N THR A 41 -5.16 -15.69 -3.25
CA THR A 41 -6.60 -15.57 -3.05
C THR A 41 -7.04 -14.30 -3.76
N ASN A 42 -7.82 -14.44 -4.82
CA ASN A 42 -8.36 -13.29 -5.52
C ASN A 42 -9.22 -12.47 -4.53
N PRO A 43 -8.85 -11.22 -4.21
CA PRO A 43 -9.52 -10.40 -3.19
C PRO A 43 -10.97 -10.05 -3.56
N ASN A 44 -11.37 -10.29 -4.81
CA ASN A 44 -12.74 -10.09 -5.27
C ASN A 44 -13.65 -11.29 -4.99
N VAL A 45 -13.11 -12.49 -4.71
CA VAL A 45 -13.93 -13.69 -4.47
C VAL A 45 -14.76 -13.59 -3.18
N PRO A 46 -14.21 -13.13 -2.03
CA PRO A 46 -15.02 -12.87 -0.84
C PRO A 46 -16.09 -11.79 -1.08
N LYS A 47 -15.75 -10.71 -1.82
CA LYS A 47 -16.69 -9.62 -2.15
C LYS A 47 -17.83 -10.09 -3.05
N GLN A 48 -17.53 -10.89 -4.06
CA GLN A 48 -18.53 -11.47 -4.96
C GLN A 48 -19.41 -12.50 -4.24
N THR A 49 -18.84 -13.30 -3.34
CA THR A 49 -19.60 -14.26 -2.53
C THR A 49 -20.56 -13.52 -1.59
N ALA A 50 -20.08 -12.47 -0.91
CA ALA A 50 -20.90 -11.62 -0.04
C ALA A 50 -22.04 -10.94 -0.82
N ALA A 51 -21.79 -10.46 -2.04
CA ALA A 51 -22.81 -9.89 -2.89
C ALA A 51 -23.88 -10.91 -3.34
N ARG A 52 -23.50 -12.18 -3.54
CA ARG A 52 -24.42 -13.26 -3.94
C ARG A 52 -25.31 -13.76 -2.80
N ILE A 53 -24.82 -13.72 -1.56
CA ILE A 53 -25.57 -14.14 -0.37
C ILE A 53 -26.33 -12.99 0.31
N ALA A 54 -26.22 -11.77 -0.21
CA ALA A 54 -26.94 -10.63 0.32
C ALA A 54 -28.46 -10.84 0.14
N PRO A 55 -29.27 -10.64 1.20
CA PRO A 55 -30.72 -10.79 1.09
C PRO A 55 -31.28 -9.75 0.12
N ALA A 56 -32.19 -10.18 -0.78
CA ALA A 56 -32.83 -9.32 -1.78
C ALA A 56 -33.75 -8.24 -1.17
N GLY A 57 -34.02 -8.31 0.13
CA GLY A 57 -34.75 -7.30 0.88
C GLY A 57 -34.49 -7.46 2.37
N ALA A 58 -34.36 -6.34 3.09
CA ALA A 58 -34.25 -6.35 4.54
C ALA A 58 -35.64 -6.58 5.15
N VAL A 59 -35.83 -7.72 5.81
CA VAL A 59 -37.06 -8.00 6.57
C VAL A 59 -36.90 -7.34 7.95
N TYR A 60 -37.49 -6.16 8.12
CA TYR A 60 -37.42 -5.41 9.36
C TYR A 60 -38.47 -5.91 10.35
N ALA A 61 -38.04 -6.68 11.35
CA ALA A 61 -38.85 -6.95 12.54
C ALA A 61 -38.90 -5.67 13.41
N GLY A 62 -39.77 -4.72 13.05
CA GLY A 62 -40.10 -3.55 13.88
C GLY A 62 -38.94 -2.60 14.25
N ASN A 63 -39.13 -1.82 15.32
CA ASN A 63 -38.16 -0.80 15.79
C ASN A 63 -36.82 -1.40 16.25
N THR A 64 -36.83 -2.64 16.73
CA THR A 64 -35.61 -3.38 17.12
C THR A 64 -34.75 -3.73 15.90
N GLY A 65 -35.36 -4.09 14.77
CA GLY A 65 -34.64 -4.31 13.51
C GLY A 65 -33.98 -3.04 12.96
N ARG A 66 -34.61 -1.88 13.15
CA ARG A 66 -34.05 -0.58 12.74
C ARG A 66 -32.85 -0.16 13.59
N ALA A 67 -32.96 -0.33 14.91
CA ALA A 67 -31.86 -0.04 15.84
C ALA A 67 -30.66 -0.96 15.63
N ALA A 68 -30.90 -2.25 15.38
CA ALA A 68 -29.84 -3.21 15.05
C ALA A 68 -29.12 -2.86 13.74
N MET A 69 -29.84 -2.36 12.74
CA MET A 69 -29.25 -1.90 11.47
C MET A 69 -28.41 -0.63 11.62
N GLN A 70 -28.85 0.33 12.43
CA GLN A 70 -28.03 1.53 12.72
C GLN A 70 -26.75 1.14 13.46
N ALA A 71 -26.84 0.28 14.47
CA ALA A 71 -25.67 -0.23 15.18
C ALA A 71 -24.72 -1.01 14.26
N ALA A 72 -25.25 -1.81 13.33
CA ALA A 72 -24.44 -2.52 12.34
C ALA A 72 -23.78 -1.58 11.32
N GLN A 73 -24.46 -0.53 10.88
CA GLN A 73 -23.89 0.49 10.01
C GLN A 73 -22.79 1.31 10.70
N GLU A 74 -22.98 1.68 11.96
CA GLU A 74 -21.94 2.35 12.75
C GLU A 74 -20.73 1.43 12.99
N ALA A 75 -20.96 0.15 13.28
CA ALA A 75 -19.89 -0.83 13.42
C ALA A 75 -19.13 -1.05 12.10
N ALA A 76 -19.83 -1.09 10.96
CA ALA A 76 -19.23 -1.18 9.64
C ALA A 76 -18.44 0.08 9.27
N ALA A 77 -18.96 1.27 9.57
CA ALA A 77 -18.26 2.54 9.38
C ALA A 77 -16.99 2.62 10.25
N LYS A 78 -17.05 2.15 11.51
CA LYS A 78 -15.90 2.09 12.42
C LYS A 78 -14.86 1.06 11.98
N ALA A 79 -15.29 -0.07 11.44
CA ALA A 79 -14.40 -1.07 10.85
C ALA A 79 -13.75 -0.56 9.56
N ALA A 80 -14.47 0.18 8.72
CA ALA A 80 -13.91 0.84 7.53
C ALA A 80 -12.90 1.93 7.93
N ALA A 81 -13.17 2.72 8.97
CA ALA A 81 -12.26 3.73 9.50
C ALA A 81 -10.99 3.12 10.13
N SER A 82 -11.05 1.90 10.68
CA SER A 82 -9.87 1.20 11.22
C SER A 82 -8.84 0.79 10.15
N GLN A 83 -9.23 0.80 8.87
CA GLN A 83 -8.34 0.52 7.73
C GLN A 83 -7.69 1.80 7.17
N VAL A 84 -8.09 2.97 7.66
CA VAL A 84 -7.64 4.29 7.17
C VAL A 84 -6.81 4.98 8.25
N ALA A 85 -5.72 5.63 7.83
CA ALA A 85 -4.84 6.35 8.76
C ALA A 85 -5.62 7.34 9.65
N PHE A 86 -5.14 7.55 10.88
CA PHE A 86 -5.72 8.51 11.85
C PHE A 86 -7.20 8.27 12.16
N GLY A 87 -7.66 7.01 12.12
CA GLY A 87 -9.06 6.66 12.40
C GLY A 87 -10.05 7.29 11.41
N GLY A 88 -9.59 7.60 10.19
CA GLY A 88 -10.40 8.26 9.16
C GLY A 88 -10.56 9.77 9.35
N SER A 89 -9.83 10.40 10.28
CA SER A 89 -9.85 11.86 10.44
C SER A 89 -9.40 12.55 9.15
N THR A 90 -10.18 13.52 8.69
CA THR A 90 -9.86 14.38 7.52
C THR A 90 -9.31 15.75 7.93
N ASP A 91 -9.07 15.96 9.22
CA ASP A 91 -8.47 17.18 9.76
C ASP A 91 -6.97 17.24 9.39
N GLY A 92 -6.62 18.21 8.56
CA GLY A 92 -5.26 18.39 8.05
C GLY A 92 -4.23 18.68 9.15
N LYS A 93 -4.64 19.35 10.23
CA LYS A 93 -3.76 19.61 11.38
C LYS A 93 -3.39 18.31 12.11
N THR A 94 -4.38 17.48 12.42
CA THR A 94 -4.16 16.18 13.08
C THR A 94 -3.21 15.29 12.27
N ILE A 95 -3.40 15.23 10.95
CA ILE A 95 -2.54 14.44 10.06
C ILE A 95 -1.12 15.04 10.00
N TYR A 96 -1.01 16.37 9.93
CA TYR A 96 0.28 17.05 9.97
C TYR A 96 1.04 16.72 11.26
N GLU A 97 0.41 16.90 12.41
CA GLU A 97 0.99 16.64 13.74
C GLU A 97 1.34 15.17 13.96
N GLY A 98 0.69 14.25 13.26
CA GLY A 98 0.95 12.81 13.39
C GLY A 98 1.97 12.23 12.40
N LEU A 99 2.21 12.91 11.27
CA LEU A 99 3.10 12.39 10.20
C LEU A 99 4.00 13.48 9.61
N CYS A 100 3.41 14.54 9.07
CA CYS A 100 4.11 15.49 8.19
C CYS A 100 5.10 16.40 8.96
N HIS A 101 4.84 16.68 10.23
CA HIS A 101 5.65 17.53 11.09
C HIS A 101 7.11 17.05 11.21
N SER A 102 7.33 15.73 11.10
CA SER A 102 8.64 15.10 11.23
C SER A 102 9.68 15.68 10.25
N CYS A 103 9.24 16.04 9.04
CA CYS A 103 10.08 16.69 8.04
C CYS A 103 9.79 18.19 7.93
N HIS A 104 8.52 18.58 7.93
CA HIS A 104 8.11 19.96 7.60
C HIS A 104 8.19 20.95 8.76
N THR A 105 8.39 20.52 10.01
CA THR A 105 8.60 21.47 11.11
C THR A 105 10.04 21.99 11.14
N ALA A 106 11.02 21.08 11.09
CA ALA A 106 12.45 21.43 11.16
C ALA A 106 13.09 21.64 9.78
N GLY A 107 12.40 21.29 8.69
CA GLY A 107 12.95 21.32 7.33
C GLY A 107 13.97 20.22 7.07
N VAL A 108 13.72 19.01 7.60
CA VAL A 108 14.62 17.86 7.45
C VAL A 108 14.76 17.51 5.97
N ALA A 109 15.99 17.21 5.55
CA ALA A 109 16.32 16.85 4.16
C ALA A 109 15.82 17.88 3.12
N GLY A 110 15.83 19.18 3.49
CA GLY A 110 15.41 20.27 2.61
C GLY A 110 13.89 20.40 2.44
N ALA A 111 13.09 19.76 3.29
CA ALA A 111 11.63 19.94 3.29
C ALA A 111 11.26 21.42 3.56
N PRO A 112 10.26 21.98 2.85
CA PRO A 112 9.80 23.34 3.12
C PRO A 112 9.20 23.43 4.52
N LYS A 113 9.73 24.36 5.33
CA LYS A 113 9.31 24.55 6.72
C LYS A 113 7.89 25.12 6.78
N LEU A 114 7.07 24.61 7.69
CA LEU A 114 5.73 25.15 7.93
C LEU A 114 5.84 26.63 8.30
N GLY A 115 5.03 27.48 7.64
CA GLY A 115 5.02 28.92 7.87
C GLY A 115 6.14 29.71 7.19
N ASP A 116 7.11 29.06 6.53
CA ASP A 116 8.15 29.74 5.78
C ASP A 116 7.61 30.28 4.44
N LYS A 117 7.11 31.52 4.47
CA LYS A 117 6.52 32.18 3.31
C LYS A 117 7.47 32.24 2.10
N ALA A 118 8.78 32.38 2.33
CA ALA A 118 9.75 32.46 1.24
C ALA A 118 9.92 31.11 0.54
N ALA A 119 9.94 30.01 1.33
CA ALA A 119 10.00 28.66 0.77
C ALA A 119 8.69 28.22 0.10
N TRP A 120 7.55 28.70 0.60
CA TRP A 120 6.22 28.30 0.11
C TRP A 120 5.70 29.15 -1.05
N ALA A 121 6.08 30.43 -1.17
CA ALA A 121 5.63 31.31 -2.26
C ALA A 121 5.82 30.73 -3.68
N PRO A 122 7.02 30.24 -4.09
CA PRO A 122 7.20 29.67 -5.42
C PRO A 122 6.40 28.37 -5.61
N ARG A 123 6.13 27.63 -4.54
CA ARG A 123 5.37 26.37 -4.56
C ARG A 123 3.88 26.61 -4.73
N ILE A 124 3.36 27.59 -4.00
CA ILE A 124 1.96 28.02 -4.11
C ILE A 124 1.69 28.55 -5.53
N ALA A 125 2.68 29.18 -6.16
CA ALA A 125 2.57 29.64 -7.55
C ALA A 125 2.45 28.50 -8.58
N GLU A 126 2.91 27.27 -8.27
CA GLU A 126 2.69 26.08 -9.13
C GLU A 126 1.22 25.60 -9.12
N GLY A 127 0.41 26.11 -8.19
CA GLY A 127 -0.99 25.76 -8.02
C GLY A 127 -1.21 24.65 -6.99
N LEU A 128 -2.32 24.76 -6.26
CA LEU A 128 -2.62 23.87 -5.14
C LEU A 128 -2.82 22.42 -5.59
N ASP A 129 -3.45 22.20 -6.74
CA ASP A 129 -3.66 20.85 -7.31
C ASP A 129 -2.33 20.15 -7.63
N THR A 130 -1.34 20.90 -8.11
CA THR A 130 0.02 20.39 -8.37
C THR A 130 0.67 19.95 -7.06
N LEU A 131 0.57 20.76 -6.00
CA LEU A 131 1.11 20.40 -4.68
C LEU A 131 0.45 19.16 -4.09
N VAL A 132 -0.87 19.03 -4.24
CA VAL A 132 -1.61 17.84 -3.80
C VAL A 132 -1.15 16.61 -4.58
N LYS A 133 -1.00 16.73 -5.91
CA LYS A 133 -0.49 15.64 -6.75
C LYS A 133 0.91 15.20 -6.33
N HIS A 134 1.83 16.14 -6.14
CA HIS A 134 3.18 15.89 -5.63
C HIS A 134 3.16 15.20 -4.26
N ALA A 135 2.23 15.57 -3.38
CA ALA A 135 2.11 14.94 -2.06
C ALA A 135 1.53 13.51 -2.14
N ILE A 136 0.63 13.23 -3.07
CA ILE A 136 0.02 11.90 -3.26
C ILE A 136 1.02 10.96 -3.95
N GLU A 137 1.57 11.38 -5.08
CA GLU A 137 2.42 10.54 -5.94
C GLU A 137 3.89 10.51 -5.47
N GLY A 138 4.27 11.45 -4.61
CA GLY A 138 5.65 11.70 -4.25
C GLY A 138 6.31 12.66 -5.23
N TYR A 139 7.37 13.33 -4.79
CA TYR A 139 8.05 14.36 -5.56
C TYR A 139 9.55 14.33 -5.33
N LYS A 140 10.31 14.52 -6.40
CA LYS A 140 11.75 14.73 -6.36
C LYS A 140 12.04 16.12 -6.87
N GLY A 141 12.57 16.96 -5.98
CA GLY A 141 12.92 18.34 -6.28
C GLY A 141 14.22 18.46 -7.06
N PRO A 142 14.42 19.61 -7.73
CA PRO A 142 15.64 19.92 -8.48
C PRO A 142 16.89 19.94 -7.58
N ASP A 143 16.72 20.26 -6.30
CA ASP A 143 17.80 20.34 -5.31
C ASP A 143 18.14 18.97 -4.68
N GLY A 144 17.58 17.87 -5.20
CA GLY A 144 17.76 16.52 -4.67
C GLY A 144 16.85 16.17 -3.48
N ASN A 145 16.00 17.09 -3.04
CA ASN A 145 15.02 16.85 -1.97
C ASN A 145 13.97 15.83 -2.42
N VAL A 146 13.58 14.92 -1.53
CA VAL A 146 12.60 13.87 -1.83
C VAL A 146 11.43 13.96 -0.86
N MET A 147 10.23 14.09 -1.41
CA MET A 147 8.97 13.92 -0.69
C MET A 147 8.42 12.53 -1.05
N PRO A 148 8.29 11.60 -0.07
CA PRO A 148 7.75 10.28 -0.33
C PRO A 148 6.25 10.34 -0.69
N PRO A 149 5.74 9.38 -1.49
CA PRO A 149 4.30 9.28 -1.78
C PRO A 149 3.48 9.22 -0.49
N LYS A 150 2.40 10.00 -0.44
CA LYS A 150 1.52 10.15 0.73
C LYS A 150 2.26 10.44 2.05
N GLY A 151 3.36 11.21 1.98
CA GLY A 151 4.17 11.51 3.16
C GLY A 151 4.81 10.27 3.82
N GLY A 152 4.91 9.16 3.09
CA GLY A 152 5.47 7.90 3.60
C GLY A 152 4.45 6.99 4.28
N MET A 153 3.16 7.35 4.30
CA MET A 153 2.10 6.52 4.87
C MET A 153 1.06 6.12 3.80
N PRO A 154 1.16 4.91 3.22
CA PRO A 154 0.26 4.45 2.16
C PRO A 154 -1.22 4.36 2.56
N SER A 155 -1.51 4.23 3.86
CA SER A 155 -2.87 4.15 4.41
C SER A 155 -3.60 5.50 4.49
N LEU A 156 -2.95 6.61 4.14
CA LEU A 156 -3.63 7.88 3.94
C LEU A 156 -4.50 7.83 2.68
N THR A 157 -5.73 8.31 2.79
CA THR A 157 -6.57 8.56 1.62
C THR A 157 -6.13 9.84 0.91
N ASP A 158 -6.47 9.94 -0.37
CA ASP A 158 -6.12 11.11 -1.18
C ASP A 158 -6.82 12.38 -0.65
N GLU A 159 -8.01 12.24 -0.07
CA GLU A 159 -8.73 13.31 0.63
C GLU A 159 -7.96 13.80 1.86
N GLN A 160 -7.45 12.88 2.69
CA GLN A 160 -6.63 13.23 3.85
C GLN A 160 -5.35 13.97 3.44
N VAL A 161 -4.68 13.52 2.38
CA VAL A 161 -3.49 14.21 1.83
C VAL A 161 -3.87 15.60 1.34
N LYS A 162 -4.95 15.73 0.57
CA LYS A 162 -5.44 17.01 0.06
C LYS A 162 -5.70 18.00 1.19
N ASN A 163 -6.50 17.62 2.19
CA ASN A 163 -6.84 18.50 3.31
C ASN A 163 -5.60 18.91 4.12
N THR A 164 -4.64 18.01 4.26
CA THR A 164 -3.36 18.31 4.92
C THR A 164 -2.54 19.33 4.12
N VAL A 165 -2.43 19.18 2.80
CA VAL A 165 -1.71 20.14 1.94
C VAL A 165 -2.36 21.52 1.99
N HIS A 166 -3.70 21.58 1.91
CA HIS A 166 -4.44 22.84 2.07
C HIS A 166 -4.11 23.52 3.40
N TRP A 167 -4.17 22.76 4.50
CA TRP A 167 -3.87 23.30 5.83
C TRP A 167 -2.43 23.82 5.94
N ILE A 168 -1.44 23.07 5.43
CA ILE A 168 -0.03 23.48 5.42
C ILE A 168 0.15 24.79 4.66
N VAL A 169 -0.44 24.88 3.46
CA VAL A 169 -0.37 26.07 2.61
C VAL A 169 -1.02 27.27 3.30
N ASP A 170 -2.14 27.07 4.00
CA ASP A 170 -2.80 28.13 4.75
C ASP A 170 -1.95 28.67 5.91
N GLN A 171 -1.08 27.85 6.51
CA GLN A 171 -0.12 28.33 7.52
C GLN A 171 1.03 29.15 6.93
N ALA A 172 1.24 29.11 5.61
CA ALA A 172 2.37 29.73 4.93
C ALA A 172 1.98 30.89 3.99
N LYS A 173 0.70 31.30 3.99
CA LYS A 173 0.21 32.51 3.33
C LYS A 173 0.56 33.76 4.12
#